data_AF-A0A1C4WH56-F1
#
_entry.id   AF-A0A1C4WH56-F1
#
_cell.length_a   1.000
_cell.length_b   1.000
_cell.length_c   1.000
_cell.angle_alpha   90.00
_cell.angle_beta   90.00
_cell.angle_gamma   90.00
#
_symmetry.space_group_name_H-M   'P 1'
#
loop_
_entity.id
_entity.type
_entity.pdbx_description
1 polymer ?
#
loop_
_entity_poly.entity_id
_entity_poly.type
_entity_poly.pdbx_seq_one_letter_code
_entity_poly.pdbx_strand_id
1 'polypeptide(L)'
;MLIAGPIAQPDEPVVVEIDGLLWKPCPGATAAEFEAARSLFIEVHREARWNRWVETERAADLEAAMAVMGQWTRAEPGFRQTAPQEVEEWLASWKAEFEEEQADRERQRQARAAGYDEGRHHARLALLEQQSILTGRIAELTGLQDGTRFPAMEEQRRAAEIAKLDAEVAETEANIIALQREVGAPETVVDVNGWLPSQRRELALTNFIYWRCDEVQRLRAEVNRLTAEAESADQTQRRERRAEADRVRRKFDALRAMSPLAAKDMCPDCFSPATGHGWSFGEFDFPVGGPCPAWPRWAARLGRAREMLMSHQKRPEAVAAPNPQPLAVISSGKSIDEVIEELSRIRAEHPGAEVRRGNRNRWEIWPSRNTTPDTEKDR
;
A
#
# COMPACT_ATOMS: atom_id res chain seq x y z
N MET A 1 4.75 -45.75 -75.84
CA MET A 1 3.42 -45.21 -75.46
C MET A 1 3.43 -45.07 -73.95
N LEU A 2 3.87 -43.90 -73.46
CA LEU A 2 3.99 -43.61 -72.03
C LEU A 2 2.65 -43.03 -71.56
N ILE A 3 1.97 -43.75 -70.68
CA ILE A 3 0.72 -43.31 -70.06
C ILE A 3 1.11 -42.26 -69.01
N ALA A 4 0.88 -40.99 -69.34
CA ALA A 4 0.95 -39.90 -68.38
C ALA A 4 -0.18 -40.11 -67.36
N GLY A 5 0.18 -40.43 -66.12
CA GLY A 5 -0.74 -40.43 -65.00
C GLY A 5 -1.25 -39.01 -64.74
N PRO A 6 -2.49 -38.85 -64.22
CA PRO A 6 -3.04 -37.53 -63.94
C PRO A 6 -2.18 -36.84 -62.88
N ILE A 7 -1.67 -35.67 -63.25
CA ILE A 7 -1.05 -34.71 -62.33
C ILE A 7 -2.15 -34.32 -61.35
N ALA A 8 -2.05 -34.74 -60.10
CA ALA A 8 -2.90 -34.26 -59.02
C ALA A 8 -2.83 -32.73 -59.02
N GLN A 9 -3.97 -32.09 -59.30
CA GLN A 9 -4.07 -30.64 -59.11
C GLN A 9 -3.78 -30.36 -57.64
N PRO A 10 -2.92 -29.37 -57.31
CA PRO A 10 -2.73 -28.98 -55.92
C PRO A 10 -4.11 -28.56 -55.39
N ASP A 11 -4.56 -29.22 -54.32
CA ASP A 11 -5.81 -28.90 -53.63
C ASP A 11 -5.93 -27.38 -53.50
N GLU A 12 -7.02 -26.82 -54.02
CA GLU A 12 -7.32 -25.41 -53.84
C GLU A 12 -7.23 -25.10 -52.34
N PRO A 13 -6.53 -24.02 -51.95
CA PRO A 13 -6.34 -23.71 -50.56
C PRO A 13 -7.71 -23.47 -49.92
N VAL A 14 -8.09 -24.35 -49.00
CA VAL A 14 -9.36 -24.27 -48.27
C VAL A 14 -9.37 -22.94 -47.51
N VAL A 15 -10.17 -22.00 -47.99
CA VAL A 15 -10.45 -20.74 -47.29
C VAL A 15 -11.51 -21.04 -46.23
N VAL A 16 -11.22 -20.67 -44.99
CA VAL A 16 -12.10 -20.88 -43.83
C VAL A 16 -12.51 -19.52 -43.28
N GLU A 17 -13.79 -19.36 -42.96
CA GLU A 17 -14.29 -18.18 -42.26
C GLU A 17 -14.19 -18.37 -40.74
N ILE A 18 -13.52 -17.46 -40.05
CA ILE A 18 -13.32 -17.47 -38.59
C ILE A 18 -13.51 -16.03 -38.09
N ASP A 19 -14.45 -15.82 -37.17
CA ASP A 19 -14.85 -14.50 -36.63
C ASP A 19 -15.20 -13.45 -37.72
N GLY A 20 -15.85 -13.88 -38.80
CA GLY A 20 -16.23 -13.01 -39.92
C GLY A 20 -15.05 -12.56 -40.80
N LEU A 21 -13.88 -13.17 -40.64
CA LEU A 21 -12.69 -12.94 -41.44
C LEU A 21 -12.35 -14.22 -42.22
N LEU A 22 -11.81 -14.08 -43.44
CA LEU A 22 -11.41 -15.21 -44.28
C LEU A 22 -9.94 -15.52 -44.05
N TRP A 23 -9.63 -16.79 -43.82
CA TRP A 23 -8.29 -17.26 -43.52
C TRP A 23 -7.89 -18.46 -44.37
N LYS A 24 -6.59 -18.57 -44.63
CA LYS A 24 -5.96 -19.69 -45.32
C LYS A 24 -4.97 -20.38 -44.37
N PRO A 25 -5.18 -21.65 -44.01
CA PRO A 25 -4.26 -22.42 -43.17
C PRO A 25 -3.04 -22.91 -43.95
N CYS A 26 -1.91 -23.05 -43.26
CA CYS A 26 -0.83 -23.93 -43.66
C CYS A 26 -1.28 -25.40 -43.56
N PRO A 27 -0.67 -26.33 -44.34
CA PRO A 27 -0.96 -27.75 -44.24
C PRO A 27 -0.82 -28.28 -42.79
N GLY A 28 -1.85 -28.96 -42.30
CA GLY A 28 -1.89 -29.54 -40.95
C GLY A 28 -2.39 -28.61 -39.85
N ALA A 29 -2.62 -27.33 -40.12
CA ALA A 29 -3.22 -26.42 -39.15
C ALA A 29 -4.74 -26.63 -39.05
N THR A 30 -5.31 -26.51 -37.85
CA THR A 30 -6.75 -26.68 -37.62
C THR A 30 -7.42 -25.39 -37.13
N ALA A 31 -8.64 -25.13 -37.60
CA ALA A 31 -9.38 -23.91 -37.25
C ALA A 31 -9.62 -23.80 -35.73
N ALA A 32 -9.89 -24.94 -35.08
CA ALA A 32 -10.10 -25.01 -33.63
C ALA A 32 -8.86 -24.57 -32.84
N GLU A 33 -7.65 -24.99 -33.26
CA GLU A 33 -6.40 -24.55 -32.62
C GLU A 33 -6.16 -23.05 -32.82
N PHE A 34 -6.49 -22.52 -34.01
CA PHE A 34 -6.35 -21.09 -34.31
C PHE A 34 -7.31 -20.23 -33.48
N GLU A 35 -8.58 -20.61 -33.38
CA GLU A 35 -9.58 -19.93 -32.54
C GLU A 35 -9.18 -19.94 -31.07
N ALA A 36 -8.71 -21.10 -30.57
CA ALA A 36 -8.21 -21.23 -29.21
C ALA A 36 -6.97 -20.35 -28.97
N ALA A 37 -6.02 -20.33 -29.90
CA ALA A 37 -4.81 -19.50 -29.81
C ALA A 37 -5.15 -18.00 -29.81
N ARG A 38 -6.05 -17.53 -30.68
CA ARG A 38 -6.50 -16.14 -30.71
C ARG A 38 -7.23 -15.75 -29.42
N SER A 39 -8.13 -16.61 -28.94
CA SER A 39 -8.86 -16.39 -27.69
C SER A 39 -7.91 -16.28 -26.50
N LEU A 40 -6.95 -17.20 -26.40
CA LEU A 40 -5.89 -17.20 -25.39
C LEU A 40 -5.04 -15.93 -25.46
N PHE A 41 -4.59 -15.53 -26.66
CA PHE A 41 -3.80 -14.33 -26.85
C PHE A 41 -4.55 -13.07 -26.37
N ILE A 42 -5.84 -12.95 -26.72
CA ILE A 42 -6.70 -11.83 -26.29
C ILE A 42 -6.91 -11.86 -24.77
N GLU A 43 -7.20 -13.04 -24.20
CA GLU A 43 -7.41 -13.23 -22.77
C GLU A 43 -6.19 -12.79 -21.96
N VAL A 44 -5.01 -13.28 -22.31
CA VAL A 44 -3.75 -12.97 -21.61
C VAL A 44 -3.46 -11.47 -21.65
N HIS A 45 -3.55 -10.83 -22.81
CA HIS A 45 -3.31 -9.39 -22.91
C HIS A 45 -4.38 -8.56 -22.18
N ARG A 46 -5.63 -9.02 -22.19
CA ARG A 46 -6.71 -8.36 -21.42
C ARG A 46 -6.43 -8.46 -19.92
N GLU A 47 -6.00 -9.62 -19.45
CA GLU A 47 -5.65 -9.83 -18.04
C GLU A 47 -4.40 -9.02 -17.66
N ALA A 48 -3.38 -9.00 -18.52
CA ALA A 48 -2.11 -8.34 -18.29
C ALA A 48 -2.21 -6.80 -18.16
N ARG A 49 -3.25 -6.19 -18.75
CA ARG A 49 -3.56 -4.76 -18.52
C ARG A 49 -3.73 -4.42 -17.04
N TRP A 50 -4.26 -5.35 -16.25
CA TRP A 50 -4.44 -5.19 -14.81
C TRP A 50 -3.40 -5.99 -14.01
N ASN A 51 -3.05 -7.18 -14.47
CA ASN A 51 -2.12 -8.09 -13.81
C ASN A 51 -0.86 -8.24 -14.67
N ARG A 52 0.01 -7.22 -14.70
CA ARG A 52 1.17 -7.19 -15.61
C ARG A 52 2.09 -8.42 -15.56
N TRP A 53 2.14 -9.13 -14.44
CA TRP A 53 2.93 -10.35 -14.29
C TRP A 53 2.38 -11.54 -15.10
N VAL A 54 1.11 -11.51 -15.53
CA VAL A 54 0.47 -12.60 -16.28
C VAL A 54 1.15 -12.83 -17.62
N GLU A 55 1.60 -11.78 -18.30
CA GLU A 55 2.40 -11.89 -19.52
C GLU A 55 3.68 -12.71 -19.29
N THR A 56 4.37 -12.49 -18.16
CA THR A 56 5.57 -13.25 -17.81
C THR A 56 5.25 -14.70 -17.41
N GLU A 57 4.18 -14.91 -16.63
CA GLU A 57 3.78 -16.25 -16.19
C GLU A 57 3.28 -17.13 -17.33
N ARG A 58 2.65 -16.51 -18.34
CA ARG A 58 2.05 -17.17 -19.50
C ARG A 58 2.84 -16.89 -20.79
N ALA A 59 4.12 -16.55 -20.68
CA ALA A 59 4.97 -16.26 -21.84
C ALA A 59 5.04 -17.45 -22.81
N ALA A 60 5.20 -18.67 -22.27
CA ALA A 60 5.21 -19.89 -23.08
C ALA A 60 3.86 -20.14 -23.79
N ASP A 61 2.74 -19.86 -23.11
CA ASP A 61 1.40 -19.95 -23.70
C ASP A 61 1.23 -18.94 -24.85
N LEU A 62 1.71 -17.71 -24.67
CA LEU A 62 1.69 -16.66 -25.69
C LEU A 62 2.56 -17.02 -26.90
N GLU A 63 3.78 -17.52 -26.67
CA GLU A 63 4.67 -17.97 -27.74
C GLU A 63 4.03 -19.11 -28.55
N ALA A 64 3.43 -20.10 -27.86
CA ALA A 64 2.71 -21.19 -28.52
C ALA A 64 1.50 -20.68 -29.30
N ALA A 65 0.70 -19.78 -28.73
CA ALA A 65 -0.43 -19.16 -29.42
C ALA A 65 0.01 -18.38 -30.67
N MET A 66 1.10 -17.60 -30.56
CA MET A 66 1.68 -16.88 -31.69
C MET A 66 2.20 -17.82 -32.78
N ALA A 67 2.80 -18.95 -32.42
CA ALA A 67 3.26 -19.96 -33.37
C ALA A 67 2.08 -20.57 -34.14
N VAL A 68 0.97 -20.90 -33.46
CA VAL A 68 -0.27 -21.38 -34.12
C VAL A 68 -0.86 -20.31 -35.02
N MET A 69 -0.98 -19.05 -34.54
CA MET A 69 -1.50 -17.95 -35.35
C MET A 69 -0.63 -17.69 -36.59
N GLY A 70 0.68 -17.89 -36.51
CA GLY A 70 1.62 -17.78 -37.62
C GLY A 70 1.43 -18.84 -38.72
N GLN A 71 0.65 -19.90 -38.47
CA GLN A 71 0.29 -20.91 -39.48
C GLN A 71 -0.88 -20.46 -40.38
N TRP A 72 -1.42 -19.26 -40.17
CA TRP A 72 -2.61 -18.77 -40.89
C TRP A 72 -2.32 -17.44 -41.56
N THR A 73 -2.84 -17.28 -42.78
CA THR A 73 -2.76 -16.04 -43.55
C THR A 73 -4.16 -15.53 -43.87
N ARG A 74 -4.39 -14.22 -43.76
CA ARG A 74 -5.67 -13.61 -44.17
C ARG A 74 -5.89 -13.78 -45.68
N ALA A 75 -7.13 -14.11 -46.03
CA ALA A 75 -7.53 -14.52 -47.38
C ALA A 75 -8.70 -13.69 -47.93
N GLU A 76 -9.07 -12.55 -47.30
CA GLU A 76 -10.13 -11.72 -47.86
C GLU A 76 -9.74 -11.19 -49.26
N PRO A 77 -10.70 -11.11 -50.20
CA PRO A 77 -10.47 -10.49 -51.50
C PRO A 77 -9.93 -9.06 -51.34
N GLY A 78 -8.76 -8.80 -51.91
CA GLY A 78 -8.10 -7.49 -51.82
C GLY A 78 -7.37 -7.20 -50.50
N PHE A 79 -7.29 -8.17 -49.59
CA PHE A 79 -6.44 -8.03 -48.41
C PHE A 79 -4.97 -7.90 -48.84
N ARG A 80 -4.33 -6.82 -48.39
CA ARG A 80 -2.89 -6.62 -48.47
C ARG A 80 -2.38 -6.33 -47.06
N GLN A 81 -1.22 -6.88 -46.72
CA GLN A 81 -0.54 -6.43 -45.52
C GLN A 81 -0.21 -4.94 -45.67
N THR A 82 -0.50 -4.17 -44.63
CA THR A 82 -0.12 -2.76 -44.56
C THR A 82 1.39 -2.66 -44.69
N ALA A 83 1.88 -1.82 -45.60
CA ALA A 83 3.32 -1.64 -45.77
C ALA A 83 3.90 -1.00 -44.50
N PRO A 84 5.14 -1.31 -44.09
CA PRO A 84 5.75 -0.69 -42.90
C PRO A 84 5.68 0.85 -42.92
N GLN A 85 5.88 1.47 -44.08
CA GLN A 85 5.77 2.92 -44.25
C GLN A 85 4.35 3.44 -43.99
N GLU A 86 3.31 2.73 -44.42
CA GLU A 86 1.91 3.13 -44.15
C GLU A 86 1.58 2.99 -42.66
N VAL A 87 2.16 1.99 -41.97
CA VAL A 87 2.05 1.86 -40.51
C VAL A 87 2.74 3.04 -39.82
N GLU A 88 3.94 3.43 -40.27
CA GLU A 88 4.67 4.59 -39.73
C GLU A 88 3.89 5.90 -39.94
N GLU A 89 3.33 6.12 -41.13
CA GLU A 89 2.51 7.29 -41.44
C GLU A 89 1.25 7.34 -40.56
N TRP A 90 0.58 6.20 -40.38
CA TRP A 90 -0.58 6.08 -39.48
C TRP A 90 -0.23 6.32 -38.01
N LEU A 91 0.91 5.79 -37.53
CA LEU A 91 1.39 6.06 -36.17
C LEU A 91 1.78 7.53 -35.98
N ALA A 92 2.36 8.16 -37.01
CA ALA A 92 2.71 9.57 -36.99
C ALA A 92 1.47 10.47 -36.93
N SER A 93 0.41 10.16 -37.69
CA SER A 93 -0.84 10.91 -37.62
C SER A 93 -1.51 10.77 -36.25
N TRP A 94 -1.57 9.54 -35.73
CA TRP A 94 -2.13 9.29 -34.39
C TRP A 94 -1.35 10.01 -33.28
N LYS A 95 -0.03 10.04 -33.39
CA LYS A 95 0.84 10.80 -32.48
C LYS A 95 0.55 12.30 -32.56
N ALA A 96 0.40 12.87 -33.75
CA ALA A 96 0.11 14.29 -33.92
C ALA A 96 -1.26 14.67 -33.31
N GLU A 97 -2.30 13.87 -33.55
CA GLU A 97 -3.62 14.03 -32.94
C GLU A 97 -3.52 13.97 -31.40
N PHE A 98 -2.81 12.97 -30.88
CA PHE A 98 -2.59 12.84 -29.44
C PHE A 98 -1.86 14.05 -28.85
N GLU A 99 -0.80 14.53 -29.49
CA GLU A 99 -0.04 15.72 -29.05
C GLU A 99 -0.91 16.98 -29.05
N GLU A 100 -1.78 17.15 -30.05
CA GLU A 100 -2.74 18.27 -30.11
C GLU A 100 -3.75 18.20 -28.95
N GLU A 101 -4.33 17.02 -28.70
CA GLU A 101 -5.23 16.82 -27.57
C GLU A 101 -4.55 17.09 -26.23
N GLN A 102 -3.31 16.61 -26.03
CA GLN A 102 -2.55 16.88 -24.81
C GLN A 102 -2.26 18.37 -24.65
N ALA A 103 -1.89 19.06 -25.74
CA ALA A 103 -1.66 20.49 -25.72
C ALA A 103 -2.93 21.27 -25.35
N ASP A 104 -4.10 20.86 -25.84
CA ASP A 104 -5.37 21.48 -25.46
C ASP A 104 -5.72 21.24 -23.99
N ARG A 105 -5.60 20.00 -23.51
CA ARG A 105 -5.81 19.66 -22.09
C ARG A 105 -4.89 20.46 -21.17
N GLU A 106 -3.63 20.62 -21.57
CA GLU A 106 -2.63 21.40 -20.86
C GLU A 106 -3.00 22.89 -20.82
N ARG A 107 -3.38 23.49 -21.96
CA ARG A 107 -3.86 24.89 -22.01
C ARG A 107 -5.06 25.09 -21.08
N GLN A 108 -6.04 24.20 -21.12
CA GLN A 108 -7.21 24.29 -20.25
C GLN A 108 -6.83 24.14 -18.77
N ARG A 109 -5.88 23.26 -18.45
CA ARG A 109 -5.35 23.09 -17.08
C ARG A 109 -4.71 24.38 -16.58
N GLN A 110 -3.80 24.96 -17.37
CA GLN A 110 -3.12 26.20 -17.02
C GLN A 110 -4.10 27.37 -16.82
N ALA A 111 -5.11 27.48 -17.69
CA ALA A 111 -6.16 28.49 -17.53
C ALA A 111 -6.94 28.32 -16.21
N ARG A 112 -7.24 27.08 -15.80
CA ARG A 112 -7.88 26.78 -14.52
C ARG A 112 -7.00 27.06 -13.31
N ALA A 113 -5.69 26.79 -13.41
CA ALA A 113 -4.75 27.01 -12.32
C ALA A 113 -4.73 28.49 -11.87
N ALA A 114 -4.92 29.43 -12.80
CA ALA A 114 -5.02 30.85 -12.48
C ALA A 114 -6.25 31.21 -11.61
N GLY A 115 -7.29 30.39 -11.63
CA GLY A 115 -8.50 30.53 -10.81
C GLY A 115 -8.51 29.64 -9.56
N TYR A 116 -7.37 29.11 -9.15
CA TYR A 116 -7.27 28.29 -7.93
C TYR A 116 -7.66 29.08 -6.69
N ASP A 117 -8.56 28.50 -5.89
CA ASP A 117 -9.01 29.02 -4.60
C ASP A 117 -8.61 28.01 -3.52
N GLU A 118 -7.59 28.37 -2.74
CA GLU A 118 -7.05 27.53 -1.66
C GLU A 118 -8.09 27.25 -0.58
N GLY A 119 -8.89 28.26 -0.20
CA GLY A 119 -9.94 28.11 0.81
C GLY A 119 -11.00 27.12 0.35
N ARG A 120 -11.49 27.28 -0.87
CA ARG A 120 -12.48 26.37 -1.47
C ARG A 120 -11.93 24.96 -1.65
N HIS A 121 -10.65 24.82 -2.00
CA HIS A 121 -9.97 23.52 -2.07
C HIS A 121 -9.91 22.82 -0.70
N HIS A 122 -9.49 23.53 0.35
CA HIS A 122 -9.46 22.99 1.71
C HIS A 122 -10.86 22.66 2.23
N ALA A 123 -11.85 23.52 1.99
CA ALA A 123 -13.25 23.27 2.35
C ALA A 123 -13.78 22.01 1.67
N ARG A 124 -13.41 21.74 0.41
CA ARG A 124 -13.75 20.49 -0.27
C ARG A 124 -13.14 19.28 0.45
N LEU A 125 -11.87 19.33 0.83
CA LEU A 125 -11.23 18.21 1.54
C LEU A 125 -11.88 17.97 2.91
N ALA A 126 -12.21 19.04 3.63
CA ALA A 126 -12.93 18.97 4.89
C ALA A 126 -14.36 18.40 4.71
N LEU A 127 -15.05 18.76 3.62
CA LEU A 127 -16.37 18.22 3.28
C LEU A 127 -16.31 16.70 3.11
N LEU A 128 -15.35 16.20 2.32
CA LEU A 128 -15.17 14.77 2.08
C LEU A 128 -14.81 14.03 3.39
N GLU A 129 -13.97 14.63 4.23
CA GLU A 129 -13.64 14.09 5.55
C GLU A 129 -14.88 13.97 6.44
N GLN A 130 -15.70 15.02 6.53
CA GLN A 130 -16.94 15.02 7.32
C GLN A 130 -17.96 14.02 6.80
N GLN A 131 -18.09 13.86 5.48
CA GLN A 131 -18.95 12.83 4.89
C GLN A 131 -18.50 11.42 5.31
N SER A 132 -17.19 11.15 5.30
CA SER A 132 -16.67 9.87 5.77
C SER A 132 -16.89 9.64 7.27
N ILE A 133 -16.70 10.68 8.09
CA ILE A 133 -17.03 10.65 9.53
C ILE A 133 -18.50 10.31 9.74
N LEU A 134 -19.41 10.96 9.00
CA LEU A 134 -20.84 10.73 9.10
C LEU A 134 -21.19 9.27 8.81
N THR A 135 -20.68 8.71 7.71
CA THR A 135 -20.90 7.30 7.35
C THR A 135 -20.45 6.36 8.46
N GLY A 136 -19.26 6.59 9.03
CA GLY A 136 -18.74 5.78 10.15
C GLY A 136 -19.59 5.88 11.40
N ARG A 137 -20.04 7.10 11.77
CA ARG A 137 -20.89 7.34 12.95
C ARG A 137 -22.27 6.71 12.79
N ILE A 138 -22.89 6.81 11.62
CA ILE A 138 -24.18 6.16 11.33
C ILE A 138 -24.04 4.64 11.47
N ALA A 139 -23.00 4.04 10.90
CA ALA A 139 -22.78 2.59 11.01
C ALA A 139 -22.55 2.15 12.47
N GLU A 140 -21.80 2.93 13.25
CA GLU A 140 -21.59 2.67 14.67
C GLU A 140 -22.88 2.80 15.49
N LEU A 141 -23.67 3.84 15.24
CA LEU A 141 -24.97 4.06 15.86
C LEU A 141 -25.93 2.90 15.57
N THR A 142 -26.06 2.50 14.30
CA THR A 142 -26.90 1.35 13.91
C THR A 142 -26.46 0.08 14.62
N GLY A 143 -25.14 -0.20 14.66
CA GLY A 143 -24.62 -1.38 15.33
C GLY A 143 -24.84 -1.39 16.84
N LEU A 144 -24.88 -0.22 17.49
CA LEU A 144 -25.22 -0.13 18.92
C LEU A 144 -26.72 -0.34 19.14
N GLN A 145 -27.57 0.22 18.28
CA GLN A 145 -29.03 0.13 18.35
C GLN A 145 -29.53 -1.31 18.12
N ASP A 146 -28.94 -2.04 17.17
CA ASP A 146 -29.32 -3.43 16.86
C ASP A 146 -28.61 -4.47 17.75
N GLY A 147 -27.67 -4.04 18.59
CA GLY A 147 -26.92 -4.90 19.50
C GLY A 147 -25.81 -5.72 18.85
N THR A 148 -25.56 -5.57 17.55
CA THR A 148 -24.48 -6.29 16.83
C THR A 148 -23.10 -5.79 17.26
N ARG A 149 -22.98 -4.49 17.56
CA ARG A 149 -21.77 -3.86 18.08
C ARG A 149 -21.78 -3.93 19.61
N PHE A 150 -20.71 -4.54 20.14
CA PHE A 150 -20.54 -4.83 21.56
C PHE A 150 -21.77 -5.49 22.20
N PRO A 151 -22.11 -6.75 21.85
CA PRO A 151 -23.32 -7.41 22.34
C PRO A 151 -23.40 -7.51 23.87
N ALA A 152 -22.25 -7.62 24.55
CA ALA A 152 -22.15 -7.70 26.00
C ALA A 152 -22.10 -6.34 26.72
N MET A 153 -22.29 -5.22 26.00
CA MET A 153 -22.34 -3.89 26.62
C MET A 153 -23.60 -3.75 27.47
N GLU A 154 -23.43 -3.21 28.68
CA GLU A 154 -24.50 -2.90 29.63
C GLU A 154 -25.45 -1.84 29.04
N GLU A 155 -26.76 -2.00 29.31
CA GLU A 155 -27.82 -1.26 28.61
C GLU A 155 -27.80 0.25 28.90
N GLN A 156 -27.56 0.65 30.14
CA GLN A 156 -27.45 2.07 30.50
C GLN A 156 -26.25 2.72 29.81
N ARG A 157 -25.10 2.02 29.74
CA ARG A 157 -23.94 2.48 28.97
C ARG A 157 -24.23 2.54 27.47
N ARG A 158 -24.94 1.55 26.92
CA ARG A 158 -25.35 1.54 25.50
C ARG A 158 -26.22 2.75 25.17
N ALA A 159 -27.24 3.02 25.99
CA ALA A 159 -28.11 4.18 25.82
C ALA A 159 -27.34 5.51 25.88
N ALA A 160 -26.36 5.63 26.77
CA ALA A 160 -25.51 6.82 26.86
C ALA A 160 -24.61 7.03 25.63
N GLU A 161 -24.01 5.95 25.09
CA GLU A 161 -23.19 6.03 23.87
C GLU A 161 -24.04 6.34 22.63
N ILE A 162 -25.25 5.75 22.52
CA ILE A 162 -26.21 6.08 21.47
C ILE A 162 -26.55 7.58 21.49
N ALA A 163 -26.94 8.11 22.65
CA ALA A 163 -27.29 9.53 22.78
C ALA A 163 -26.13 10.47 22.42
N LYS A 164 -24.90 10.08 22.78
CA LYS A 164 -23.69 10.81 22.39
C LYS A 164 -23.47 10.79 20.89
N LEU A 165 -23.59 9.62 20.24
CA LEU A 165 -23.42 9.48 18.80
C LEU A 165 -24.49 10.24 18.01
N ASP A 166 -25.74 10.25 18.48
CA ASP A 166 -26.80 11.05 17.87
C ASP A 166 -26.45 12.55 17.84
N ALA A 167 -25.93 13.08 18.94
CA ALA A 167 -25.47 14.47 19.00
C ALA A 167 -24.28 14.73 18.06
N GLU A 168 -23.32 13.81 18.00
CA GLU A 168 -22.18 13.89 17.10
C GLU A 168 -22.57 13.78 15.61
N VAL A 169 -23.58 12.97 15.28
CA VAL A 169 -24.15 12.86 13.93
C VAL A 169 -24.78 14.20 13.53
N ALA A 170 -25.63 14.78 14.37
CA ALA A 170 -26.28 16.05 14.11
C ALA A 170 -25.26 17.20 13.91
N GLU A 171 -24.19 17.23 14.71
CA GLU A 171 -23.10 18.20 14.54
C GLU A 171 -22.39 18.02 13.20
N THR A 172 -22.06 16.79 12.81
CA THR A 172 -21.42 16.52 11.51
C THR A 172 -22.32 16.87 10.33
N GLU A 173 -23.61 16.58 10.40
CA GLU A 173 -24.56 16.98 9.35
C GLU A 173 -24.61 18.50 9.19
N ALA A 174 -24.64 19.25 10.29
CA ALA A 174 -24.59 20.71 10.25
C ALA A 174 -23.30 21.23 9.60
N ASN A 175 -22.15 20.62 9.93
CA ASN A 175 -20.86 20.94 9.33
C ASN A 175 -20.82 20.64 7.82
N ILE A 176 -21.39 19.50 7.39
CA ILE A 176 -21.51 19.14 5.98
C ILE A 176 -22.34 20.20 5.23
N ILE A 177 -23.48 20.61 5.78
CA ILE A 177 -24.34 21.63 5.16
C ILE A 177 -23.59 22.96 5.02
N ALA A 178 -22.83 23.37 6.04
CA ALA A 178 -22.03 24.59 5.98
C ALA A 178 -20.96 24.51 4.88
N LEU A 179 -20.18 23.42 4.86
CA LEU A 179 -19.12 23.20 3.87
C LEU A 179 -19.66 23.07 2.44
N GLN A 180 -20.83 22.45 2.24
CA GLN A 180 -21.47 22.36 0.92
C GLN A 180 -21.79 23.73 0.34
N ARG A 181 -22.19 24.71 1.17
CA ARG A 181 -22.46 26.08 0.72
C ARG A 181 -21.20 26.80 0.26
N GLU A 182 -20.08 26.56 0.95
CA GLU A 182 -18.77 27.15 0.61
C GLU A 182 -18.17 26.51 -0.65
N VAL A 183 -18.27 25.18 -0.76
CA VAL A 183 -17.64 24.41 -1.84
C VAL A 183 -18.43 24.50 -3.15
N GLY A 184 -19.76 24.53 -3.07
CA GLY A 184 -20.63 24.30 -4.22
C GLY A 184 -20.47 22.87 -4.75
N ALA A 185 -20.30 22.71 -6.07
CA ALA A 185 -20.09 21.40 -6.68
C ALA A 185 -18.64 20.89 -6.45
N PRO A 186 -18.42 19.81 -5.67
CA PRO A 186 -17.06 19.36 -5.31
C PRO A 186 -16.21 18.93 -6.51
N GLU A 187 -16.84 18.43 -7.56
CA GLU A 187 -16.21 17.97 -8.80
C GLU A 187 -15.72 19.12 -9.70
N THR A 188 -16.01 20.37 -9.34
CA THR A 188 -15.54 21.57 -10.07
C THR A 188 -14.35 22.26 -9.40
N VAL A 189 -13.97 21.81 -8.19
CA VAL A 189 -12.90 22.44 -7.42
C VAL A 189 -11.55 21.95 -7.92
N VAL A 190 -10.80 22.89 -8.49
CA VAL A 190 -9.46 22.64 -9.02
C VAL A 190 -8.44 22.53 -7.89
N ASP A 191 -7.35 21.80 -8.12
CA ASP A 191 -6.17 21.85 -7.27
C ASP A 191 -5.24 23.00 -7.66
N VAL A 192 -4.13 23.14 -6.91
CA VAL A 192 -3.11 24.18 -7.15
C VAL A 192 -2.49 24.12 -8.55
N ASN A 193 -2.57 22.98 -9.22
CA ASN A 193 -2.03 22.78 -10.57
C ASN A 193 -3.12 22.91 -11.66
N GLY A 194 -4.36 23.28 -11.31
CA GLY A 194 -5.48 23.42 -12.23
C GLY A 194 -6.17 22.11 -12.62
N TRP A 195 -5.87 21.01 -11.94
CA TRP A 195 -6.50 19.71 -12.19
C TRP A 195 -7.87 19.60 -11.53
N LEU A 196 -8.85 19.11 -12.29
CA LEU A 196 -10.15 18.73 -11.76
C LEU A 196 -10.08 17.38 -11.01
N PRO A 197 -10.98 17.11 -10.04
CA PRO A 197 -11.02 15.82 -9.35
C PRO A 197 -11.16 14.62 -10.30
N SER A 198 -11.93 14.74 -11.38
CA SER A 198 -12.04 13.71 -12.42
C SER A 198 -10.69 13.39 -13.09
N GLN A 199 -9.91 14.40 -13.41
CA GLN A 199 -8.59 14.25 -14.03
C GLN A 199 -7.58 13.68 -13.03
N ARG A 200 -7.63 14.13 -11.77
CA ARG A 200 -6.79 13.58 -10.71
C ARG A 200 -7.08 12.10 -10.45
N ARG A 201 -8.33 11.66 -10.62
CA ARG A 201 -8.70 10.24 -10.55
C ARG A 201 -8.08 9.39 -11.66
N GLU A 202 -7.93 9.91 -12.87
CA GLU A 202 -7.23 9.22 -13.97
C GLU A 202 -5.74 9.03 -13.65
N LEU A 203 -5.11 10.09 -13.11
CA LEU A 203 -3.72 10.02 -12.64
C LEU A 203 -3.57 9.06 -11.46
N ALA A 204 -4.49 9.12 -10.49
CA ALA A 204 -4.53 8.24 -9.33
C ALA A 204 -4.68 6.77 -9.76
N LEU A 205 -5.56 6.46 -10.72
CA LEU A 205 -5.72 5.11 -11.26
C LEU A 205 -4.42 4.59 -11.86
N THR A 206 -3.76 5.43 -12.68
CA THR A 206 -2.49 5.07 -13.31
C THR A 206 -1.43 4.75 -12.24
N ASN A 207 -1.26 5.65 -11.27
CA ASN A 207 -0.32 5.46 -10.17
C ASN A 207 -0.64 4.22 -9.33
N PHE A 208 -1.93 3.97 -9.08
CA PHE A 208 -2.39 2.81 -8.34
C PHE A 208 -2.07 1.50 -9.06
N ILE A 209 -2.30 1.43 -10.39
CA ILE A 209 -1.99 0.24 -11.20
C ILE A 209 -0.50 -0.08 -11.10
N TYR A 210 0.37 0.92 -11.27
CA TYR A 210 1.82 0.74 -11.13
C TYR A 210 2.19 0.25 -9.73
N TRP A 211 1.76 0.98 -8.70
CA TRP A 211 2.02 0.62 -7.31
C TRP A 211 1.53 -0.79 -6.97
N ARG A 212 0.31 -1.15 -7.39
CA ARG A 212 -0.27 -2.48 -7.16
C ARG A 212 0.56 -3.57 -7.84
N CYS A 213 1.00 -3.34 -9.07
CA CYS A 213 1.83 -4.31 -9.79
C CYS A 213 3.14 -4.59 -9.03
N ASP A 214 3.85 -3.53 -8.64
CA ASP A 214 5.10 -3.63 -7.90
C ASP A 214 4.89 -4.29 -6.54
N GLU A 215 3.82 -3.90 -5.83
CA GLU A 215 3.49 -4.44 -4.52
C GLU A 215 3.12 -5.92 -4.58
N VAL A 216 2.34 -6.37 -5.58
CA VAL A 216 2.01 -7.79 -5.74
C VAL A 216 3.27 -8.62 -6.01
N GLN A 217 4.17 -8.14 -6.86
CA GLN A 217 5.44 -8.83 -7.12
C GLN A 217 6.31 -8.89 -5.86
N ARG A 218 6.44 -7.77 -5.14
CA ARG A 218 7.18 -7.70 -3.87
C ARG A 218 6.60 -8.65 -2.83
N LEU A 219 5.28 -8.64 -2.63
CA LEU A 219 4.60 -9.52 -1.67
C LEU A 219 4.77 -10.99 -2.05
N ARG A 220 4.69 -11.35 -3.34
CA ARG A 220 4.93 -12.72 -3.80
C ARG A 220 6.33 -13.21 -3.40
N ALA A 221 7.35 -12.42 -3.72
CA ALA A 221 8.73 -12.74 -3.38
C ALA A 221 8.90 -12.88 -1.85
N GLU A 222 8.27 -11.98 -1.10
CA GLU A 222 8.32 -11.97 0.35
C GLU A 222 7.67 -13.20 0.99
N VAL A 223 6.49 -13.63 0.52
CA VAL A 223 5.90 -14.85 1.08
C VAL A 223 6.77 -16.07 0.76
N ASN A 224 7.31 -16.17 -0.46
CA ASN A 224 8.20 -17.29 -0.81
C ASN A 224 9.43 -17.32 0.10
N ARG A 225 10.04 -16.16 0.37
CA ARG A 225 11.18 -16.02 1.28
C ARG A 225 10.81 -16.47 2.71
N LEU A 226 9.72 -15.95 3.27
CA LEU A 226 9.29 -16.28 4.64
C LEU A 226 8.90 -17.76 4.80
N THR A 227 8.27 -18.35 3.77
CA THR A 227 7.97 -19.78 3.76
C THR A 227 9.25 -20.62 3.78
N ALA A 228 10.24 -20.30 2.94
CA ALA A 228 11.52 -21.00 2.92
C ALA A 228 12.30 -20.85 4.24
N GLU A 229 12.32 -19.64 4.82
CA GLU A 229 12.95 -19.40 6.13
C GLU A 229 12.30 -20.23 7.24
N ALA A 230 10.97 -20.33 7.24
CA ALA A 230 10.24 -21.13 8.22
C ALA A 230 10.58 -22.63 8.17
N GLU A 231 10.93 -23.17 7.00
CA GLU A 231 11.34 -24.58 6.85
C GLU A 231 12.68 -24.86 7.56
N SER A 232 13.63 -23.93 7.46
CA SER A 232 14.96 -24.04 8.06
C SER A 232 15.05 -23.60 9.53
N ALA A 233 14.04 -22.87 10.03
CA ALA A 233 14.07 -22.25 11.35
C ALA A 233 13.78 -23.23 12.51
N ASP A 234 14.21 -22.85 13.72
CA ASP A 234 13.80 -23.52 14.96
C ASP A 234 12.29 -23.39 15.22
N GLN A 235 11.76 -24.07 16.23
CA GLN A 235 10.31 -24.11 16.47
C GLN A 235 9.67 -22.74 16.73
N THR A 236 10.34 -21.85 17.49
CA THR A 236 9.82 -20.53 17.85
C THR A 236 9.86 -19.61 16.64
N GLN A 237 11.03 -19.52 16.00
CA GLN A 237 11.22 -18.72 14.79
C GLN A 237 10.31 -19.20 13.66
N ARG A 238 10.13 -20.52 13.49
CA ARG A 238 9.21 -21.08 12.49
C ARG A 238 7.78 -20.61 12.71
N ARG A 239 7.29 -20.56 13.96
CA ARG A 239 5.94 -20.07 14.26
C ARG A 239 5.81 -18.58 13.90
N GLU A 240 6.80 -17.77 14.24
CA GLU A 240 6.81 -16.34 13.92
C GLU A 240 6.87 -16.09 12.41
N ARG A 241 7.76 -16.79 11.69
CA ARG A 241 7.89 -16.68 10.23
C ARG A 241 6.63 -17.12 9.50
N ARG A 242 5.96 -18.20 9.95
CA ARG A 242 4.66 -18.61 9.40
C ARG A 242 3.57 -17.57 9.64
N ALA A 243 3.49 -17.03 10.86
CA ALA A 243 2.50 -16.00 11.17
C ALA A 243 2.72 -14.72 10.33
N GLU A 244 3.97 -14.34 10.06
CA GLU A 244 4.30 -13.25 9.14
C GLU A 244 3.96 -13.62 7.69
N ALA A 245 4.33 -14.82 7.23
CA ALA A 245 4.00 -15.31 5.89
C ALA A 245 2.48 -15.27 5.65
N ASP A 246 1.68 -15.69 6.62
CA ASP A 246 0.22 -15.66 6.55
C ASP A 246 -0.33 -14.23 6.47
N ARG A 247 0.26 -13.28 7.21
CA ARG A 247 -0.11 -11.84 7.11
C ARG A 247 0.18 -11.30 5.71
N VAL A 248 1.40 -11.51 5.21
CA VAL A 248 1.83 -11.06 3.88
C VAL A 248 1.00 -11.73 2.79
N ARG A 249 0.68 -13.02 2.94
CA ARG A 249 -0.16 -13.80 2.02
C ARG A 249 -1.57 -13.24 1.92
N ARG A 250 -2.22 -12.91 3.04
CA ARG A 250 -3.55 -12.27 3.02
C ARG A 250 -3.55 -10.96 2.22
N LYS A 251 -2.53 -10.12 2.39
CA LYS A 251 -2.39 -8.87 1.62
C LYS A 251 -2.16 -9.14 0.13
N PHE A 252 -1.30 -10.11 -0.19
CA PHE A 252 -1.06 -10.55 -1.57
C PHE A 252 -2.35 -11.04 -2.24
N ASP A 253 -3.10 -11.91 -1.58
CA ASP A 253 -4.34 -12.48 -2.10
C ASP A 253 -5.42 -11.40 -2.27
N ALA A 254 -5.53 -10.46 -1.32
CA ALA A 254 -6.45 -9.33 -1.42
C ALA A 254 -6.18 -8.43 -2.64
N LEU A 255 -4.91 -8.08 -2.89
CA LEU A 255 -4.54 -7.27 -4.06
C LEU A 255 -4.74 -8.02 -5.38
N ARG A 256 -4.51 -9.33 -5.40
CA ARG A 256 -4.78 -10.17 -6.58
C ARG A 256 -6.26 -10.33 -6.87
N ALA A 257 -7.10 -10.48 -5.84
CA ALA A 257 -8.53 -10.62 -5.97
C ALA A 257 -9.26 -9.32 -6.36
N MET A 258 -8.56 -8.18 -6.32
CA MET A 258 -9.13 -6.90 -6.71
C MET A 258 -9.46 -6.86 -8.21
N SER A 259 -10.73 -6.63 -8.53
CA SER A 259 -11.20 -6.40 -9.90
C SER A 259 -10.57 -5.14 -10.51
N PRO A 260 -10.45 -5.07 -11.86
CA PRO A 260 -10.02 -3.86 -12.54
C PRO A 260 -10.87 -2.64 -12.14
N LEU A 261 -10.18 -1.55 -11.79
CA LEU A 261 -10.81 -0.30 -11.39
C LEU A 261 -10.90 0.67 -12.57
N ALA A 262 -11.94 1.49 -12.59
CA ALA A 262 -12.05 2.66 -13.45
C ALA A 262 -11.66 3.94 -12.68
N ALA A 263 -11.43 5.04 -13.40
CA ALA A 263 -11.01 6.30 -12.78
C ALA A 263 -12.01 6.76 -11.71
N LYS A 264 -13.32 6.62 -11.95
CA LYS A 264 -14.38 6.97 -10.98
C LYS A 264 -14.29 6.21 -9.65
N ASP A 265 -13.63 5.05 -9.62
CA ASP A 265 -13.47 4.23 -8.42
C ASP A 265 -12.27 4.69 -7.56
N MET A 266 -11.49 5.66 -8.05
CA MET A 266 -10.32 6.21 -7.36
C MET A 266 -10.67 7.42 -6.50
N CYS A 267 -9.88 7.63 -5.46
CA CYS A 267 -9.88 8.91 -4.77
C CYS A 267 -9.24 9.99 -5.66
N PRO A 268 -9.85 11.18 -5.78
CA PRO A 268 -9.23 12.30 -6.49
C PRO A 268 -8.04 12.94 -5.73
N ASP A 269 -7.89 12.64 -4.44
CA ASP A 269 -6.96 13.33 -3.54
C ASP A 269 -5.81 12.43 -3.05
N CYS A 270 -5.81 11.14 -3.40
CA CYS A 270 -4.69 10.22 -3.18
C CYS A 270 -4.71 9.08 -4.22
N PHE A 271 -3.70 8.21 -4.23
CA PHE A 271 -3.61 7.12 -5.18
C PHE A 271 -4.41 5.86 -4.78
N SER A 272 -5.18 5.88 -3.68
CA SER A 272 -5.94 4.71 -3.23
C SER A 272 -7.36 4.68 -3.81
N PRO A 273 -7.99 3.50 -3.94
CA PRO A 273 -9.40 3.38 -4.32
C PRO A 273 -10.31 4.10 -3.33
N ALA A 274 -11.38 4.74 -3.82
CA ALA A 274 -12.33 5.48 -3.01
C ALA A 274 -13.07 4.59 -2.01
N THR A 275 -13.37 3.35 -2.39
CA THR A 275 -14.01 2.34 -1.52
C THR A 275 -13.12 1.92 -0.35
N GLY A 276 -11.82 2.15 -0.46
CA GLY A 276 -10.86 1.93 0.62
C GLY A 276 -10.89 3.01 1.70
N HIS A 277 -11.53 4.15 1.43
CA HIS A 277 -11.56 5.25 2.39
C HIS A 277 -12.63 5.06 3.46
N GLY A 278 -12.20 5.24 4.70
CA GLY A 278 -13.06 5.28 5.86
C GLY A 278 -12.47 6.20 6.92
N TRP A 279 -13.29 6.61 7.90
CA TRP A 279 -12.83 7.42 9.03
C TRP A 279 -11.85 6.67 9.95
N SER A 280 -11.92 5.34 9.98
CA SER A 280 -10.98 4.47 10.65
C SER A 280 -10.31 3.52 9.66
N PHE A 281 -9.16 2.96 10.04
CA PHE A 281 -8.64 1.79 9.36
C PHE A 281 -9.67 0.67 9.48
N GLY A 282 -10.08 0.14 8.34
CA GLY A 282 -10.92 -1.05 8.27
C GLY A 282 -10.09 -2.33 8.45
N GLU A 283 -10.72 -3.47 8.16
CA GLU A 283 -10.10 -4.79 8.21
C GLU A 283 -8.95 -4.95 7.20
N PHE A 284 -8.95 -4.14 6.13
CA PHE A 284 -7.82 -4.04 5.21
C PHE A 284 -6.85 -2.97 5.68
N ASP A 285 -5.73 -3.41 6.23
CA ASP A 285 -4.62 -2.53 6.56
C ASP A 285 -4.09 -1.77 5.32
N PHE A 286 -3.54 -0.59 5.59
CA PHE A 286 -2.83 0.28 4.67
C PHE A 286 -1.98 -0.50 3.63
N PRO A 287 -2.01 -0.13 2.34
CA PRO A 287 -2.34 1.19 1.80
C PRO A 287 -3.66 1.32 1.04
N VAL A 288 -4.48 0.28 1.05
CA VAL A 288 -5.78 0.26 0.37
C VAL A 288 -6.96 0.53 1.30
N GLY A 289 -6.74 0.61 2.62
CA GLY A 289 -7.77 0.94 3.61
C GLY A 289 -7.34 2.06 4.55
N GLY A 290 -8.25 2.99 4.82
CA GLY A 290 -8.12 4.00 5.88
C GLY A 290 -8.41 5.45 5.45
N PRO A 291 -8.25 6.41 6.37
CA PRO A 291 -8.55 7.81 6.09
C PRO A 291 -7.63 8.36 4.99
N CYS A 292 -8.19 9.20 4.12
CA CYS A 292 -7.41 9.79 3.05
C CYS A 292 -6.30 10.68 3.64
N PRO A 293 -5.02 10.52 3.23
CA PRO A 293 -3.91 11.33 3.74
C PRO A 293 -4.05 12.83 3.43
N ALA A 294 -4.91 13.20 2.47
CA ALA A 294 -5.20 14.59 2.13
C ALA A 294 -6.27 15.22 3.03
N TRP A 295 -7.01 14.44 3.83
CA TRP A 295 -8.06 14.99 4.69
C TRP A 295 -7.47 15.82 5.83
N PRO A 296 -7.98 17.02 6.13
CA PRO A 296 -7.30 17.97 7.01
C PRO A 296 -6.99 17.44 8.42
N ARG A 297 -7.96 16.83 9.11
CA ARG A 297 -7.72 16.36 10.49
C ARG A 297 -6.78 15.16 10.50
N TRP A 298 -6.92 14.26 9.53
CA TRP A 298 -6.03 13.11 9.38
C TRP A 298 -4.60 13.53 9.00
N ALA A 299 -4.43 14.43 8.04
CA ALA A 299 -3.15 15.00 7.65
C ALA A 299 -2.44 15.65 8.84
N ALA A 300 -3.17 16.44 9.64
CA ALA A 300 -2.63 17.03 10.87
C ALA A 300 -2.22 15.98 11.90
N ARG A 301 -2.97 14.88 12.04
CA ARG A 301 -2.61 13.75 12.92
C ARG A 301 -1.35 13.04 12.44
N LEU A 302 -1.22 12.78 11.13
CA LEU A 302 -0.01 12.21 10.54
C LEU A 302 1.21 13.13 10.72
N GLY A 303 1.02 14.45 10.58
CA GLY A 303 2.06 15.45 10.84
C GLY A 303 2.61 15.34 12.26
N ARG A 304 1.74 15.38 13.27
CA ARG A 304 2.14 15.21 14.68
C ARG A 304 2.85 13.89 14.94
N ALA A 305 2.36 12.79 14.36
CA ALA A 305 2.99 11.49 14.53
C ALA A 305 4.42 11.45 13.94
N ARG A 306 4.63 12.07 12.77
CA ARG A 306 5.95 12.20 12.15
C ARG A 306 6.88 13.07 12.99
N GLU A 307 6.40 14.19 13.52
CA GLU A 307 7.18 15.06 14.40
C GLU A 307 7.64 14.31 15.66
N MET A 308 6.75 13.55 16.28
CA MET A 308 7.11 12.69 17.41
C MET A 308 8.18 11.67 17.03
N LEU A 309 8.01 10.93 15.93
CA LEU A 309 9.00 9.94 15.49
C LEU A 309 10.39 10.57 15.24
N MET A 310 10.42 11.72 14.56
CA MET A 310 11.66 12.43 14.25
C MET A 310 12.33 13.00 15.52
N SER A 311 11.54 13.43 16.51
CA SER A 311 12.06 13.86 17.81
C SER A 311 12.72 12.72 18.59
N HIS A 312 12.19 11.49 18.47
CA HIS A 312 12.77 10.30 19.10
C HIS A 312 14.09 9.88 18.44
N GLN A 313 14.21 10.01 17.11
CA GLN A 313 15.47 9.76 16.39
C GLN A 313 16.55 10.79 16.70
N LYS A 314 16.16 12.04 16.99
CA LYS A 314 17.10 13.13 17.32
C LYS A 314 17.51 13.17 18.78
N ARG A 315 16.93 12.35 19.65
CA ARG A 315 17.31 12.33 21.07
C ARG A 315 18.70 11.70 21.16
N PRO A 316 19.75 12.46 21.54
CA PRO A 316 21.06 11.85 21.75
C PRO A 316 20.91 10.76 22.79
N GLU A 317 21.52 9.61 22.53
CA GLU A 317 21.58 8.51 23.48
C GLU A 317 22.09 9.08 24.80
N ALA A 318 21.22 9.12 25.81
CA ALA A 318 21.57 9.70 27.08
C ALA A 318 22.76 8.90 27.58
N VAL A 319 23.94 9.54 27.66
CA VAL A 319 25.14 8.95 28.23
C VAL A 319 24.74 8.47 29.61
N ALA A 320 24.59 7.15 29.77
CA ALA A 320 24.18 6.57 31.03
C ALA A 320 25.15 7.09 32.09
N ALA A 321 24.62 7.76 33.11
CA ALA A 321 25.45 8.24 34.21
C ALA A 321 26.32 7.06 34.69
N PRO A 322 27.64 7.24 34.86
CA PRO A 322 28.51 6.15 35.24
C PRO A 322 27.96 5.52 36.51
N ASN A 323 27.72 4.20 36.47
CA ASN A 323 27.22 3.49 37.64
C ASN A 323 28.16 3.81 38.82
N PRO A 324 27.61 4.19 39.99
CA PRO A 324 28.44 4.52 41.14
C PRO A 324 29.35 3.33 41.45
N GLN A 325 30.64 3.60 41.66
CA GLN A 325 31.61 2.58 42.03
C GLN A 325 31.75 2.53 43.55
N PRO A 326 32.04 1.35 44.15
CA PRO A 326 32.31 1.26 45.57
C PRO A 326 33.57 2.06 45.93
N LEU A 327 33.57 2.70 47.10
CA LEU A 327 34.73 3.41 47.65
C LEU A 327 35.90 2.45 47.89
N ALA A 328 35.60 1.21 48.29
CA ALA A 328 36.59 0.16 48.48
C ALA A 328 35.97 -1.23 48.30
N VAL A 329 36.80 -2.20 47.89
CA VAL A 329 36.43 -3.61 47.77
C VAL A 329 37.44 -4.45 48.53
N ILE A 330 36.98 -5.14 49.58
CA ILE A 330 37.80 -6.08 50.34
C ILE A 330 37.73 -7.45 49.66
N SER A 331 38.89 -7.97 49.24
CA SER A 331 39.01 -9.25 48.55
C SER A 331 38.64 -10.43 49.46
N SER A 332 37.95 -11.43 48.90
CA SER A 332 37.72 -12.71 49.56
C SER A 332 39.04 -13.44 49.78
N GLY A 333 39.39 -13.74 51.04
CA GLY A 333 40.63 -14.45 51.40
C GLY A 333 41.36 -13.91 52.64
N LYS A 334 40.98 -12.71 53.12
CA LYS A 334 41.46 -12.15 54.40
C LYS A 334 40.81 -12.87 55.60
N SER A 335 41.55 -12.98 56.70
CA SER A 335 41.01 -13.50 57.97
C SER A 335 39.94 -12.55 58.54
N ILE A 336 39.11 -13.03 59.47
CA ILE A 336 38.06 -12.19 60.08
C ILE A 336 38.68 -10.97 60.77
N ASP A 337 39.80 -11.13 61.46
CA ASP A 337 40.48 -10.05 62.17
C ASP A 337 41.02 -8.99 61.20
N GLU A 338 41.62 -9.42 60.07
CA GLU A 338 42.09 -8.52 59.01
C GLU A 338 40.94 -7.78 58.33
N VAL A 339 39.77 -8.42 58.19
CA VAL A 339 38.56 -7.76 57.66
C VAL A 339 38.03 -6.72 58.65
N ILE A 340 38.03 -7.02 59.95
CA ILE A 340 37.59 -6.08 61.00
C ILE A 340 38.52 -4.86 61.06
N GLU A 341 39.83 -5.07 60.98
CA GLU A 341 40.82 -3.99 60.97
C GLU A 341 40.65 -3.09 59.74
N GLU A 342 40.53 -3.68 58.55
CA GLU A 342 40.30 -2.98 57.30
C GLU A 342 38.98 -2.19 57.31
N LEU A 343 37.90 -2.79 57.80
CA LEU A 343 36.60 -2.12 57.94
C LEU A 343 36.68 -0.97 58.95
N SER A 344 37.42 -1.12 60.04
CA SER A 344 37.59 -0.08 61.06
C SER A 344 38.37 1.11 60.52
N ARG A 345 39.42 0.87 59.72
CA ARG A 345 40.17 1.92 59.02
C ARG A 345 39.29 2.68 58.03
N ILE A 346 38.58 1.96 57.17
CA ILE A 346 37.74 2.60 56.14
C ILE A 346 36.56 3.35 56.77
N ARG A 347 36.03 2.87 57.89
CA ARG A 347 34.97 3.57 58.63
C ARG A 347 35.48 4.82 59.35
N ALA A 348 36.76 4.87 59.74
CA ALA A 348 37.38 6.08 60.25
C ALA A 348 37.55 7.15 59.15
N GLU A 349 37.91 6.73 57.93
CA GLU A 349 38.04 7.62 56.76
C GLU A 349 36.68 8.04 56.19
N HIS A 350 35.67 7.16 56.26
CA HIS A 350 34.32 7.39 55.75
C HIS A 350 33.23 6.99 56.77
N PRO A 351 32.92 7.87 57.75
CA PRO A 351 32.04 7.56 58.89
C PRO A 351 30.61 7.15 58.52
N GLY A 352 30.14 7.50 57.32
CA GLY A 352 28.80 7.19 56.82
C GLY A 352 28.74 6.05 55.80
N ALA A 353 29.85 5.38 55.48
CA ALA A 353 29.85 4.38 54.43
C ALA A 353 29.05 3.12 54.81
N GLU A 354 28.31 2.57 53.84
CA GLU A 354 27.53 1.34 53.99
C GLU A 354 28.32 0.15 53.45
N VAL A 355 28.41 -0.91 54.26
CA VAL A 355 29.03 -2.17 53.81
C VAL A 355 27.97 -3.04 53.15
N ARG A 356 28.23 -3.49 51.92
CA ARG A 356 27.37 -4.38 51.15
C ARG A 356 28.15 -5.62 50.72
N ARG A 357 27.43 -6.72 50.50
CA ARG A 357 28.00 -7.94 49.94
C ARG A 357 27.93 -7.86 48.42
N GLY A 358 29.09 -7.75 47.79
CA GLY A 358 29.28 -7.71 46.35
C GLY A 358 29.29 -9.08 45.69
N ASN A 359 29.49 -9.08 44.37
CA ASN A 359 29.61 -10.31 43.60
C ASN A 359 30.86 -11.12 44.01
N ARG A 360 30.79 -12.45 43.98
CA ARG A 360 31.84 -13.38 44.45
C ARG A 360 32.24 -13.22 45.92
N ASN A 361 31.27 -12.92 46.80
CA ASN A 361 31.47 -12.81 48.27
C ASN A 361 32.51 -11.77 48.71
N ARG A 362 32.67 -10.70 47.92
CA ARG A 362 33.49 -9.56 48.31
C ARG A 362 32.70 -8.62 49.21
N TRP A 363 33.37 -7.95 50.12
CA TRP A 363 32.76 -6.87 50.90
C TRP A 363 33.03 -5.55 50.18
N GLU A 364 31.97 -4.88 49.74
CA GLU A 364 32.04 -3.61 49.02
C GLU A 364 31.56 -2.50 49.94
N ILE A 365 32.30 -1.40 49.98
CA ILE A 365 31.99 -0.25 50.84
C ILE A 365 31.48 0.88 49.96
N TRP A 366 30.28 1.34 50.24
CA TRP A 366 29.55 2.30 49.42
C TRP A 366 29.39 3.62 50.16
N PRO A 367 29.38 4.77 49.46
CA PRO A 367 29.03 6.03 50.10
C PRO A 367 27.60 5.94 50.65
N SER A 368 27.33 6.65 51.75
CA SER A 368 25.98 6.72 52.32
C SER A 368 25.01 7.20 51.26
N ARG A 369 23.79 6.65 51.21
CA ARG A 369 22.75 7.11 50.25
C ARG A 369 22.38 8.59 50.42
N ASN A 370 22.78 9.22 51.53
CA ASN A 370 22.49 10.62 51.85
C ASN A 370 23.62 11.60 51.49
N THR A 371 24.75 11.09 50.99
CA THR A 371 25.84 11.91 50.44
C THR A 371 25.83 11.79 48.93
N THR A 372 24.77 12.30 48.29
CA THR A 372 24.93 12.78 46.93
C THR A 372 25.76 14.06 47.04
N PRO A 373 26.85 14.24 46.27
CA PRO A 373 27.50 15.54 46.23
C PRO A 373 26.47 16.52 45.68
N ASP A 374 26.28 17.64 46.36
CA ASP A 374 25.65 18.82 45.79
C ASP A 374 26.38 19.11 44.46
N THR A 375 25.76 18.68 43.37
CA THR A 375 26.09 19.16 42.05
C THR A 375 25.52 20.56 42.01
N GLU A 376 26.36 21.48 42.47
CA GLU A 376 26.48 22.88 42.08
C GLU A 376 25.48 23.26 40.97
N LYS A 377 24.26 23.59 41.41
CA LYS A 377 23.30 24.35 40.62
C LYS A 377 23.75 25.80 40.67
N ASP A 378 24.75 26.13 39.87
CA ASP A 378 25.01 27.51 39.45
C ASP A 378 25.51 27.50 37.99
N ARG A 379 24.54 27.48 37.06
CA ARG A 379 24.46 28.33 35.86
C ARG A 379 23.18 28.07 35.08
#